data_AF-A0A1Z9EDV6-F1
#
_entry.id   AF-A0A1Z9EDV6-F1
#
_cell.length_a   1.000
_cell.length_b   1.000
_cell.length_c   1.000
_cell.angle_alpha   90.00
_cell.angle_beta   90.00
_cell.angle_gamma   90.00
#
_symmetry.space_group_name_H-M   'P 1'
#
loop_
_entity.id
_entity.type
_entity.pdbx_description
1 polymer ?
#
loop_
_entity_poly.entity_id
_entity_poly.type
_entity_poly.pdbx_seq_one_letter_code
_entity_poly.pdbx_strand_id
1 'polypeptide(L)'
;MATAAGEQMIMNRAMLSVGCAMLAGCATMSPEECLQANWEEVGYNDGVAGYPVSRSTEHREACAETGMSVDFELYRHGYALGLPYYCTRETGFESGDHGGEYAAQCASDGFPEYASGYSEGLDVFVLKHELRELDERIEDKSAQANALLSQIGQLRGTRDDDQLPRDTRRDAHYQLNQLESLYNTLYREIESLDQERDQLAAEIGELTAAFYRSL
;
A
#
# COMPACT_ATOMS: atom_id res chain seq x y z
N MET A 1 -58.67 -15.22 34.86
CA MET A 1 -57.45 -15.56 35.61
C MET A 1 -56.30 -15.41 34.60
N ALA A 2 -55.69 -14.25 34.30
CA ALA A 2 -54.96 -13.28 35.14
C ALA A 2 -53.92 -14.01 36.01
N THR A 3 -52.58 -13.83 35.95
CA THR A 3 -51.65 -12.76 35.52
C THR A 3 -50.22 -13.37 35.35
N ALA A 4 -49.40 -12.98 34.35
CA ALA A 4 -48.17 -12.13 34.42
C ALA A 4 -47.21 -12.43 35.61
N ALA A 5 -45.96 -12.87 35.42
CA ALA A 5 -44.73 -12.20 34.93
C ALA A 5 -43.85 -11.63 36.07
N GLY A 6 -42.52 -11.86 35.99
CA GLY A 6 -41.44 -11.10 36.67
C GLY A 6 -41.38 -11.23 38.21
N GLU A 7 -40.28 -11.06 38.94
CA GLU A 7 -38.98 -10.43 38.70
C GLU A 7 -37.96 -11.06 39.68
N GLN A 8 -36.78 -11.46 39.19
CA GLN A 8 -35.64 -11.78 40.04
C GLN A 8 -34.87 -10.49 40.34
N MET A 9 -34.85 -10.09 41.61
CA MET A 9 -34.08 -8.96 42.12
C MET A 9 -32.57 -9.25 42.12
N ILE A 10 -31.86 -8.51 41.27
CA ILE A 10 -30.72 -7.62 41.60
C ILE A 10 -29.73 -8.16 42.66
N MET A 11 -28.55 -8.56 42.19
CA MET A 11 -27.30 -8.30 42.93
C MET A 11 -26.23 -7.82 41.95
N ASN A 12 -26.09 -6.50 41.92
CA ASN A 12 -25.08 -5.74 41.21
C ASN A 12 -23.70 -6.04 41.81
N ARG A 13 -22.88 -6.82 41.11
CA ARG A 13 -21.42 -6.82 41.28
C ARG A 13 -20.82 -6.58 39.90
N ALA A 14 -20.84 -5.31 39.49
CA ALA A 14 -19.95 -4.81 38.45
C ALA A 14 -18.51 -5.03 38.93
N MET A 15 -17.97 -6.22 38.63
CA MET A 15 -16.55 -6.49 38.70
C MET A 15 -15.96 -5.77 37.48
N LEU A 16 -15.62 -4.50 37.70
CA LEU A 16 -14.89 -3.68 36.75
C LEU A 16 -13.48 -4.26 36.66
N SER A 17 -13.32 -5.28 35.82
CA SER A 17 -12.02 -5.78 35.40
C SER A 17 -11.37 -4.69 34.56
N VAL A 18 -10.67 -3.76 35.23
CA VAL A 18 -9.73 -2.84 34.59
C VAL A 18 -8.63 -3.72 34.02
N GLY A 19 -8.79 -4.10 32.75
CA GLY A 19 -7.70 -4.63 31.96
C GLY A 19 -6.66 -3.53 31.85
N CYS A 20 -5.56 -3.64 32.59
CA CYS A 20 -4.32 -3.01 32.20
C CYS A 20 -3.93 -3.60 30.85
N ALA A 21 -4.40 -2.98 29.77
CA ALA A 21 -3.71 -3.03 28.50
C ALA A 21 -2.35 -2.36 28.75
N MET A 22 -1.37 -3.18 29.18
CA MET A 22 0.01 -2.73 29.16
C MET A 22 0.29 -2.39 27.71
N LEU A 23 0.51 -1.11 27.46
CA LEU A 23 1.23 -0.64 26.29
C LEU A 23 2.64 -1.22 26.44
N ALA A 24 2.81 -2.50 26.10
CA ALA A 24 4.10 -2.99 25.70
C ALA A 24 4.44 -2.16 24.47
N GLY A 25 5.23 -1.10 24.65
CA GLY A 25 6.02 -0.57 23.56
C GLY A 25 6.73 -1.77 22.93
N CYS A 26 6.86 -1.80 21.61
CA CYS A 26 7.63 -2.84 20.94
C CYS A 26 9.08 -2.76 21.42
N ALA A 27 9.37 -3.39 22.56
CA ALA A 27 10.72 -3.51 23.08
C ALA A 27 11.49 -4.32 22.04
N THR A 28 12.64 -3.79 21.62
CA THR A 28 13.47 -4.44 20.61
C THR A 28 14.17 -5.68 21.16
N MET A 29 14.24 -5.82 22.48
CA MET A 29 14.77 -6.96 23.22
C MET A 29 14.01 -7.18 24.54
N SER A 30 13.93 -8.43 24.99
CA SER A 30 13.47 -8.84 26.31
C SER A 30 14.59 -8.75 27.35
N PRO A 31 14.26 -8.69 28.66
CA PRO A 31 15.26 -8.71 29.73
C PRO A 31 16.22 -9.91 29.64
N GLU A 32 15.72 -11.08 29.30
CA GLU A 32 16.52 -12.30 29.14
C GLU A 32 17.48 -12.22 27.96
N GLU A 33 17.06 -11.61 26.85
CA GLU A 33 17.92 -11.35 25.69
C GLU A 33 19.02 -10.32 26.04
N CYS A 34 18.69 -9.28 26.80
CA CYS A 34 19.65 -8.29 27.27
C CYS A 34 20.78 -8.90 28.12
N LEU A 35 20.43 -9.83 29.02
CA LEU A 35 21.40 -10.49 29.91
C LEU A 35 22.35 -11.44 29.16
N GLN A 36 21.98 -11.89 27.96
CA GLN A 36 22.74 -12.85 27.16
C GLN A 36 23.28 -12.22 25.86
N ALA A 37 23.07 -10.92 25.66
CA ALA A 37 23.34 -10.25 24.40
C ALA A 37 24.83 -10.31 24.01
N ASN A 38 25.10 -10.88 22.84
CA ASN A 38 26.34 -10.62 22.11
C ASN A 38 26.12 -9.39 21.21
N TRP A 39 26.60 -8.23 21.64
CA TRP A 39 26.29 -6.97 20.95
C TRP A 39 26.78 -6.91 19.50
N GLU A 40 27.88 -7.59 19.17
CA GLU A 40 28.33 -7.72 17.77
C GLU A 40 27.34 -8.50 16.93
N GLU A 41 26.82 -9.62 17.43
CA GLU A 41 25.81 -10.42 16.74
C GLU A 41 24.47 -9.68 16.61
N VAL A 42 24.06 -8.96 17.65
CA VAL A 42 22.86 -8.09 17.61
C VAL A 42 23.02 -7.03 16.53
N GLY A 43 24.19 -6.36 16.48
CA GLY A 43 24.51 -5.39 15.44
C GLY A 43 24.48 -5.99 14.04
N TYR A 44 25.13 -7.15 13.86
CA TYR A 44 25.14 -7.87 12.59
C TYR A 44 23.72 -8.17 12.09
N ASN A 45 22.87 -8.73 12.94
CA ASN A 45 21.49 -9.06 12.58
C ASN A 45 20.67 -7.81 12.26
N ASP A 46 20.85 -6.71 12.99
CA ASP A 46 20.19 -5.44 12.68
C ASP A 46 20.64 -4.86 11.33
N GLY A 47 21.93 -4.98 11.00
CA GLY A 47 22.48 -4.57 9.72
C GLY A 47 21.95 -5.40 8.56
N VAL A 48 21.90 -6.73 8.70
CA VAL A 48 21.31 -7.65 7.72
C VAL A 48 19.82 -7.38 7.51
N ALA A 49 19.11 -7.02 8.58
CA ALA A 49 17.69 -6.67 8.52
C ALA A 49 17.43 -5.26 7.95
N GLY A 50 18.48 -4.47 7.71
CA GLY A 50 18.36 -3.11 7.17
C GLY A 50 17.80 -2.10 8.17
N TYR A 51 17.90 -2.35 9.48
CA TYR A 51 17.51 -1.34 10.46
C TYR A 51 18.51 -0.18 10.48
N PRO A 52 18.09 1.04 10.85
CA PRO A 52 19.03 2.12 11.05
C PRO A 52 19.93 1.86 12.26
N VAL A 53 21.20 2.28 12.20
CA VAL A 53 22.16 2.13 13.31
C VAL A 53 21.67 2.77 14.64
N SER A 54 20.74 3.71 14.56
CA SER A 54 20.07 4.34 15.71
C SER A 54 19.25 3.37 16.55
N ARG A 55 18.86 2.20 16.01
CA ARG A 55 18.15 1.13 16.73
C ARG A 55 18.91 0.63 17.95
N SER A 56 20.25 0.80 17.99
CA SER A 56 21.06 0.63 19.21
C SER A 56 20.56 1.42 20.42
N THR A 57 19.90 2.56 20.21
CA THR A 57 19.28 3.36 21.27
C THR A 57 18.03 2.69 21.81
N GLU A 58 17.21 2.09 20.94
CA GLU A 58 16.03 1.31 21.33
C GLU A 58 16.44 0.09 22.16
N HIS A 59 17.52 -0.60 21.76
CA HIS A 59 18.10 -1.69 22.56
C HIS A 59 18.57 -1.21 23.93
N ARG A 60 19.17 -0.02 24.02
CA ARG A 60 19.59 0.57 25.30
C ARG A 60 18.41 0.84 26.23
N GLU A 61 17.31 1.34 25.67
CA GLU A 61 16.07 1.57 26.42
C GLU A 61 15.46 0.26 26.90
N ALA A 62 15.40 -0.76 26.03
CA ALA A 62 14.89 -2.08 26.37
C ALA A 62 15.70 -2.78 27.49
N CYS A 63 17.02 -2.59 27.51
CA CYS A 63 17.89 -3.20 28.50
C CYS A 63 18.10 -2.37 29.78
N ALA A 64 17.57 -1.15 29.86
CA ALA A 64 17.87 -0.20 30.94
C ALA A 64 17.55 -0.75 32.34
N GLU A 65 16.44 -1.48 32.51
CA GLU A 65 16.01 -2.03 33.80
C GLU A 65 16.82 -3.26 34.23
N THR A 66 17.52 -3.91 33.30
CA THR A 66 18.36 -5.08 33.58
C THR A 66 19.73 -4.73 34.16
N GLY A 67 20.11 -3.44 34.09
CA GLY A 67 21.46 -2.98 34.42
C GLY A 67 22.53 -3.33 33.38
N MET A 68 22.16 -3.98 32.26
CA MET A 68 23.06 -4.24 31.14
C MET A 68 23.25 -2.98 30.30
N SER A 69 24.50 -2.66 29.95
CA SER A 69 24.83 -1.60 29.01
C SER A 69 25.07 -2.18 27.61
N VAL A 70 24.53 -1.51 26.60
CA VAL A 70 24.88 -1.76 25.19
C VAL A 70 26.37 -1.46 24.99
N ASP A 71 27.14 -2.43 24.51
CA ASP A 71 28.48 -2.16 23.96
C ASP A 71 28.32 -1.65 22.53
N PHE A 72 28.32 -0.32 22.39
CA PHE A 72 28.07 0.32 21.10
C PHE A 72 29.18 0.06 20.07
N GLU A 73 30.43 -0.15 20.49
CA GLU A 73 31.51 -0.41 19.54
C GLU A 73 31.40 -1.82 18.96
N LEU A 74 31.10 -2.82 19.78
CA LEU A 74 30.80 -4.17 19.30
C LEU A 74 29.57 -4.17 18.39
N TYR A 75 28.48 -3.52 18.82
CA TYR A 75 27.27 -3.38 18.00
C TYR A 75 27.56 -2.73 16.65
N ARG A 76 28.24 -1.58 16.65
CA ARG A 76 28.56 -0.85 15.42
C ARG A 76 29.47 -1.66 14.49
N HIS A 77 30.40 -2.42 15.06
CA HIS A 77 31.26 -3.32 14.28
C HIS A 77 30.43 -4.41 13.59
N GLY A 78 29.62 -5.14 14.34
CA GLY A 78 28.72 -6.15 13.78
C GLY A 78 27.76 -5.58 12.75
N TYR A 79 27.17 -4.41 13.03
CA TYR A 79 26.29 -3.70 12.11
C TYR A 79 26.96 -3.42 10.75
N ALA A 80 28.20 -2.92 10.77
CA ALA A 80 28.96 -2.69 9.55
C ALA A 80 29.26 -3.99 8.78
N LEU A 81 29.39 -5.13 9.44
CA LEU A 81 29.55 -6.44 8.81
C LEU A 81 28.25 -6.99 8.20
N GLY A 82 27.11 -6.67 8.80
CA GLY A 82 25.78 -7.13 8.34
C GLY A 82 25.20 -6.28 7.22
N LEU A 83 25.48 -4.98 7.22
CA LEU A 83 24.89 -4.01 6.29
C LEU A 83 25.08 -4.33 4.78
N PRO A 84 26.20 -4.92 4.30
CA PRO A 84 26.34 -5.32 2.90
C PRO A 84 25.32 -6.36 2.42
N TYR A 85 24.72 -7.14 3.32
CA TYR A 85 23.67 -8.10 2.98
C TYR A 85 22.30 -7.44 2.74
N TYR A 86 22.10 -6.24 3.29
CA TYR A 86 20.91 -5.43 3.04
C TYR A 86 21.13 -4.42 1.90
N CYS A 87 22.27 -3.72 1.90
CA CYS A 87 22.57 -2.69 0.91
C CYS A 87 23.05 -3.28 -0.42
N THR A 88 22.17 -4.05 -1.05
CA THR A 88 22.40 -4.68 -2.35
C THR A 88 21.71 -3.90 -3.47
N ARG A 89 22.09 -4.16 -4.73
CA ARG A 89 21.37 -3.63 -5.89
C ARG A 89 19.91 -4.05 -5.90
N GLU A 90 19.63 -5.31 -5.58
CA GLU A 90 18.28 -5.88 -5.55
C GLU A 90 17.40 -5.15 -4.52
N THR A 91 17.85 -5.02 -3.28
CA THR A 91 17.13 -4.30 -2.23
C THR A 91 16.94 -2.82 -2.56
N GLY A 92 17.92 -2.20 -3.23
CA GLY A 92 17.80 -0.84 -3.75
C GLY A 92 16.64 -0.74 -4.75
N PHE A 93 16.62 -1.62 -5.76
CA PHE A 93 15.56 -1.67 -6.75
C PHE A 93 14.18 -1.90 -6.14
N GLU A 94 14.05 -2.88 -5.25
CA GLU A 94 12.79 -3.16 -4.56
C GLU A 94 12.31 -1.97 -3.71
N SER A 95 13.24 -1.24 -3.09
CA SER A 95 12.89 -0.01 -2.36
C SER A 95 12.38 1.06 -3.32
N GLY A 96 13.06 1.27 -4.45
CA GLY A 96 12.70 2.27 -5.45
C GLY A 96 11.39 1.97 -6.17
N ASP A 97 11.19 0.72 -6.61
CA ASP A 97 10.06 0.31 -7.45
C ASP A 97 8.71 0.23 -6.71
N HIS A 98 8.75 0.23 -5.38
CA HIS A 98 7.59 0.40 -4.49
C HIS A 98 7.38 1.86 -4.06
N GLY A 99 8.25 2.79 -4.47
CA GLY A 99 8.20 4.19 -4.07
C GLY A 99 8.64 4.43 -2.62
N GLY A 100 9.46 3.52 -2.08
CA GLY A 100 10.04 3.65 -0.74
C GLY A 100 11.10 4.76 -0.68
N GLU A 101 11.34 5.27 0.52
CA GLU A 101 12.43 6.22 0.76
C GLU A 101 13.79 5.55 0.58
N TYR A 102 14.79 6.34 0.15
CA TYR A 102 16.17 5.86 0.07
C TYR A 102 16.68 5.47 1.46
N ALA A 103 17.15 4.23 1.62
CA ALA A 103 17.70 3.77 2.90
C ALA A 103 18.99 4.54 3.24
N ALA A 104 18.91 5.46 4.19
CA ALA A 104 20.03 6.35 4.54
C ALA A 104 21.29 5.58 5.00
N GLN A 105 21.12 4.41 5.62
CA GLN A 105 22.22 3.52 5.99
C GLN A 105 23.00 3.01 4.77
N CYS A 106 22.38 2.94 3.59
CA CYS A 106 23.03 2.58 2.33
C CYS A 106 23.60 3.78 1.57
N ALA A 107 23.54 5.01 2.12
CA ALA A 107 24.03 6.22 1.46
C ALA A 107 25.56 6.40 1.54
N SER A 108 26.27 5.54 2.28
CA SER A 108 27.73 5.60 2.36
C SER A 108 28.37 5.22 1.03
N ASP A 109 29.57 5.72 0.74
CA ASP A 109 30.39 5.36 -0.44
C ASP A 109 30.65 3.84 -0.57
N GLY A 110 30.30 3.03 0.43
CA GLY A 110 30.44 1.58 0.44
C GLY A 110 29.36 0.81 -0.33
N PHE A 111 28.27 1.43 -0.80
CA PHE A 111 27.15 0.72 -1.46
C PHE A 111 26.66 1.37 -2.77
N PRO A 112 27.54 1.63 -3.76
CA PRO A 112 27.14 2.24 -5.02
C PRO A 112 26.11 1.41 -5.80
N GLU A 113 26.12 0.08 -5.63
CA GLU A 113 25.16 -0.82 -6.27
C GLU A 113 23.73 -0.63 -5.74
N TYR A 114 23.56 -0.34 -4.45
CA TYR A 114 22.24 -0.01 -3.88
C TYR A 114 21.67 1.26 -4.53
N ALA A 115 22.49 2.30 -4.67
CA ALA A 115 22.08 3.54 -5.31
C ALA A 115 21.66 3.34 -6.78
N SER A 116 22.42 2.52 -7.52
CA SER A 116 22.06 2.14 -8.89
C SER A 116 20.70 1.45 -8.92
N GLY A 117 20.53 0.40 -8.12
CA GLY A 117 19.27 -0.34 -8.05
C GLY A 117 18.10 0.57 -7.68
N TYR A 118 18.27 1.43 -6.68
CA TYR A 118 17.24 2.38 -6.26
C TYR A 118 16.81 3.34 -7.37
N SER A 119 17.77 3.87 -8.14
CA SER A 119 17.44 4.71 -9.30
C SER A 119 16.66 3.94 -10.37
N GLU A 120 17.08 2.72 -10.70
CA GLU A 120 16.39 1.85 -11.67
C GLU A 120 14.97 1.49 -11.19
N GLY A 121 14.80 1.25 -9.88
CA GLY A 121 13.50 1.01 -9.27
C GLY A 121 12.60 2.25 -9.33
N LEU A 122 13.14 3.45 -9.07
CA LEU A 122 12.38 4.69 -9.17
C LEU A 122 11.84 4.93 -10.58
N ASP A 123 12.62 4.62 -11.62
CA ASP A 123 12.15 4.70 -13.01
C ASP A 123 10.92 3.80 -13.23
N VAL A 124 10.93 2.58 -12.68
CA VAL A 124 9.78 1.67 -12.70
C VAL A 124 8.60 2.21 -11.89
N PHE A 125 8.85 2.82 -10.73
CA PHE A 125 7.80 3.41 -9.89
C PHE A 125 7.05 4.55 -10.59
N VAL A 126 7.76 5.40 -11.35
CA VAL A 126 7.15 6.47 -12.15
C VAL A 126 6.15 5.88 -13.15
N LEU A 127 6.53 4.82 -13.88
CA LEU A 127 5.63 4.15 -14.82
C LEU A 127 4.46 3.47 -14.11
N LYS A 128 4.68 2.83 -12.95
CA LYS A 128 3.60 2.28 -12.10
C LYS A 128 2.64 3.37 -11.60
N HIS A 129 3.09 4.61 -11.46
CA HIS A 129 2.21 5.73 -11.11
C HIS A 129 1.34 6.15 -12.30
N GLU A 130 1.93 6.30 -13.48
CA GLU A 130 1.21 6.60 -14.72
C GLU A 130 0.17 5.50 -15.06
N LEU A 131 0.51 4.23 -14.83
CA LEU A 131 -0.41 3.11 -14.98
C LEU A 131 -1.65 3.26 -14.09
N ARG A 132 -1.46 3.67 -12.83
CA ARG A 132 -2.57 3.91 -11.89
C ARG A 132 -3.44 5.08 -12.34
N GLU A 133 -2.85 6.15 -12.87
CA GLU A 133 -3.61 7.28 -13.42
C GLU A 133 -4.45 6.87 -14.63
N LEU A 134 -3.94 5.96 -15.49
CA LEU A 134 -4.72 5.40 -16.60
C LEU A 134 -5.88 4.55 -16.09
N ASP A 135 -5.66 3.70 -15.09
CA ASP A 135 -6.72 2.89 -14.46
C ASP A 135 -7.83 3.76 -13.86
N GLU A 136 -7.48 4.81 -13.12
CA GLU A 136 -8.43 5.76 -12.56
C GLU A 136 -9.27 6.45 -13.66
N ARG A 137 -8.63 6.85 -14.76
CA ARG A 137 -9.33 7.46 -15.91
C ARG A 137 -10.28 6.47 -16.60
N ILE A 138 -9.89 5.20 -16.71
CA ILE A 138 -10.73 4.13 -17.26
C ILE A 138 -11.94 3.91 -16.35
N GLU A 139 -11.74 3.82 -15.03
CA GLU A 139 -12.81 3.65 -14.05
C GLU A 139 -13.81 4.79 -14.12
N ASP A 140 -13.34 6.04 -14.11
CA ASP A 140 -14.18 7.24 -14.19
C ASP A 140 -15.03 7.27 -15.46
N LYS A 141 -14.44 6.96 -16.61
CA LYS A 141 -15.17 6.93 -17.88
C LYS A 141 -16.14 5.76 -17.95
N SER A 142 -15.78 4.62 -17.39
CA SER A 142 -16.65 3.45 -17.29
C SER A 142 -17.87 3.74 -16.43
N ALA A 143 -17.69 4.42 -15.29
CA ALA A 143 -18.78 4.89 -14.43
C ALA A 143 -19.72 5.85 -15.19
N GLN A 144 -19.16 6.80 -15.96
CA GLN A 144 -19.94 7.71 -16.81
C GLN A 144 -20.73 6.95 -17.88
N ALA A 145 -20.10 6.02 -18.60
CA ALA A 145 -20.77 5.21 -19.62
C ALA A 145 -21.93 4.39 -19.03
N ASN A 146 -21.74 3.80 -17.85
CA ASN A 146 -22.78 3.06 -17.13
C ASN A 146 -23.96 3.95 -16.71
N ALA A 147 -23.68 5.18 -16.25
CA ALA A 147 -24.73 6.15 -15.92
C ALA A 147 -25.55 6.55 -17.16
N LEU A 148 -24.89 6.70 -18.33
CA LEU A 148 -25.58 6.98 -19.59
C LEU A 148 -26.45 5.81 -20.03
N LEU A 149 -26.00 4.57 -19.89
CA LEU A 149 -26.80 3.39 -20.22
C LEU A 149 -28.11 3.35 -19.44
N SER A 150 -28.09 3.70 -18.15
CA SER A 150 -29.29 3.82 -17.33
C SER A 150 -30.28 4.83 -17.90
N GLN A 151 -29.80 6.03 -18.25
CA GLN A 151 -30.62 7.11 -18.83
C GLN A 151 -31.17 6.75 -20.22
N ILE A 152 -30.35 6.12 -21.07
CA ILE A 152 -30.76 5.62 -22.38
C ILE A 152 -31.89 4.60 -22.22
N GLY A 153 -31.78 3.68 -21.25
CA GLY A 153 -32.82 2.71 -20.94
C GLY A 153 -34.17 3.37 -20.57
N GLN A 154 -34.12 4.39 -19.70
CA GLN A 154 -35.32 5.15 -19.30
C GLN A 154 -35.96 5.87 -20.49
N LEU A 155 -35.16 6.59 -21.28
CA LEU A 155 -35.65 7.34 -22.44
C LEU A 155 -36.19 6.43 -23.54
N ARG A 156 -35.63 5.23 -23.74
CA ARG A 156 -36.20 4.22 -24.65
C ARG A 156 -37.60 3.82 -24.22
N GLY A 157 -37.80 3.60 -22.92
CA GLY A 157 -39.13 3.37 -22.35
C GLY A 157 -40.11 4.51 -22.63
N THR A 158 -39.67 5.76 -22.40
CA THR A 158 -40.49 6.96 -22.69
C THR A 158 -40.84 7.09 -24.17
N ARG A 159 -39.88 6.85 -25.08
CA ARG A 159 -40.09 6.92 -26.54
C ARG A 159 -41.12 5.89 -27.01
N ASP A 160 -41.07 4.69 -26.44
CA ASP A 160 -41.88 3.53 -26.88
C ASP A 160 -43.26 3.45 -26.19
N ASP A 161 -43.54 4.31 -25.21
CA ASP A 161 -44.83 4.36 -24.51
C ASP A 161 -45.90 5.14 -25.32
N ASP A 162 -46.76 4.41 -26.01
CA ASP A 162 -47.85 4.98 -26.80
C ASP A 162 -48.91 5.75 -26.01
N GLN A 163 -48.95 5.64 -24.67
CA GLN A 163 -49.83 6.43 -23.82
C GLN A 163 -49.34 7.87 -23.64
N LEU A 164 -48.06 8.15 -23.93
CA LEU A 164 -47.46 9.47 -23.78
C LEU A 164 -47.72 10.39 -25.00
N PRO A 165 -47.79 11.72 -24.78
CA PRO A 165 -47.94 12.70 -25.86
C PRO A 165 -46.85 12.56 -26.94
N ARG A 166 -47.21 12.81 -28.20
CA ARG A 166 -46.29 12.70 -29.34
C ARG A 166 -45.05 13.59 -29.17
N ASP A 167 -45.21 14.81 -28.68
CA ASP A 167 -44.09 15.73 -28.48
C ASP A 167 -43.13 15.20 -27.40
N THR A 168 -43.63 14.65 -26.29
CA THR A 168 -42.81 14.01 -25.25
C THR A 168 -41.99 12.85 -25.81
N ARG A 169 -42.61 11.99 -26.62
CA ARG A 169 -41.90 10.89 -27.29
C ARG A 169 -40.86 11.36 -28.29
N ARG A 170 -41.15 12.43 -29.02
CA ARG A 170 -40.21 13.06 -29.97
C ARG A 170 -39.00 13.65 -29.24
N ASP A 171 -39.22 14.31 -28.12
CA ASP A 171 -38.15 14.90 -27.31
C ASP A 171 -37.27 13.81 -26.70
N ALA A 172 -37.88 12.71 -26.21
CA ALA A 172 -37.14 11.53 -25.76
C ALA A 172 -36.29 10.91 -26.88
N HIS A 173 -36.81 10.82 -28.11
CA HIS A 173 -36.04 10.35 -29.25
C HIS A 173 -34.83 11.25 -29.56
N TYR A 174 -34.99 12.58 -29.49
CA TYR A 174 -33.87 13.50 -29.69
C TYR A 174 -32.78 13.32 -28.63
N GLN A 175 -33.16 13.24 -27.34
CA GLN A 175 -32.22 13.02 -26.24
C GLN A 175 -31.49 11.68 -26.37
N LEU A 176 -32.19 10.62 -26.80
CA LEU A 176 -31.58 9.31 -27.03
C LEU A 176 -30.42 9.39 -28.03
N ASN A 177 -30.63 10.03 -29.18
CA ASN A 177 -29.58 10.14 -30.20
C ASN A 177 -28.34 10.87 -29.65
N GLN A 178 -28.52 11.88 -28.78
CA GLN A 178 -27.41 12.58 -28.14
C GLN A 178 -26.66 11.70 -27.13
N LEU A 179 -27.38 11.00 -26.25
CA LEU A 179 -26.77 10.14 -25.23
C LEU A 179 -26.09 8.92 -25.85
N GLU A 180 -26.68 8.33 -26.88
CA GLU A 180 -26.07 7.21 -27.62
C GLU A 180 -24.77 7.64 -28.30
N SER A 181 -24.72 8.85 -28.87
CA SER A 181 -23.49 9.41 -29.45
C SER A 181 -22.40 9.63 -28.40
N LEU A 182 -22.77 10.13 -27.21
CA LEU A 182 -21.84 10.34 -26.11
C LEU A 182 -21.31 9.01 -25.55
N TYR A 183 -22.21 8.02 -25.34
CA TYR A 183 -21.85 6.68 -24.92
C TYR A 183 -20.82 6.04 -25.87
N ASN A 184 -21.07 6.10 -27.18
CA ASN A 184 -20.14 5.57 -28.19
C ASN A 184 -18.80 6.33 -28.22
N THR A 185 -18.75 7.56 -27.74
CA THR A 185 -17.51 8.33 -27.61
C THR A 185 -16.72 7.88 -26.39
N LEU A 186 -17.38 7.78 -25.23
CA LEU A 186 -16.74 7.27 -24.01
C LEU A 186 -16.19 5.86 -24.21
N TYR A 187 -16.93 4.98 -24.88
CA TYR A 187 -16.47 3.60 -25.12
C TYR A 187 -15.18 3.56 -25.97
N ARG A 188 -15.08 4.40 -27.01
CA ARG A 188 -13.86 4.52 -27.83
C ARG A 188 -12.68 5.10 -27.05
N GLU A 189 -12.94 6.04 -26.14
CA GLU A 189 -11.89 6.57 -25.26
C GLU A 189 -11.41 5.53 -24.25
N ILE A 190 -12.31 4.75 -23.66
CA ILE A 190 -11.97 3.64 -22.76
C ILE A 190 -11.09 2.63 -23.50
N GLU A 191 -11.49 2.20 -24.70
CA GLU A 191 -10.72 1.27 -25.52
C GLU A 191 -9.30 1.80 -25.83
N SER A 192 -9.18 3.10 -26.12
CA SER A 192 -7.87 3.73 -26.34
C SER A 192 -7.01 3.74 -25.06
N LEU A 193 -7.61 4.02 -23.90
CA LEU A 193 -6.89 4.03 -22.62
C LEU A 193 -6.48 2.62 -22.18
N ASP A 194 -7.34 1.62 -22.42
CA ASP A 194 -7.01 0.21 -22.17
C ASP A 194 -5.77 -0.20 -22.97
N GLN A 195 -5.69 0.20 -24.25
CA GLN A 195 -4.51 -0.08 -25.08
C GLN A 195 -3.23 0.59 -24.55
N GLU A 196 -3.33 1.83 -24.08
CA GLU A 196 -2.21 2.57 -23.49
C GLU A 196 -1.75 1.93 -22.17
N ARG A 197 -2.71 1.58 -21.29
CA ARG A 197 -2.45 0.85 -20.04
C ARG A 197 -1.75 -0.47 -20.31
N ASP A 198 -2.23 -1.25 -21.27
CA ASP A 198 -1.67 -2.58 -21.57
C ASP A 198 -0.25 -2.48 -22.13
N GLN A 199 0.05 -1.46 -22.94
CA GLN A 199 1.41 -1.17 -23.42
C GLN A 199 2.34 -0.80 -22.27
N LEU A 200 1.92 0.11 -21.40
CA LEU A 200 2.70 0.54 -20.24
C LEU A 200 2.93 -0.60 -19.24
N ALA A 201 1.92 -1.44 -19.00
CA ALA A 201 2.05 -2.63 -18.17
C ALA A 201 3.08 -3.63 -18.72
N ALA A 202 3.12 -3.81 -20.04
CA ALA A 202 4.13 -4.64 -20.70
C ALA A 202 5.54 -4.05 -20.54
N GLU A 203 5.70 -2.73 -20.73
CA GLU A 203 6.97 -2.03 -20.54
C GLU A 203 7.51 -2.17 -19.11
N ILE A 204 6.66 -1.93 -18.10
CA ILE A 204 6.99 -2.14 -16.68
C ILE A 204 7.48 -3.59 -16.45
N GLY A 205 6.77 -4.56 -17.02
CA GLY A 205 7.14 -5.98 -16.94
C GLY A 205 8.49 -6.29 -17.58
N GLU A 206 8.78 -5.70 -18.74
CA GLU A 206 10.04 -5.87 -19.45
C GLU A 206 11.22 -5.26 -18.69
N LEU A 207 11.08 -4.03 -18.17
CA LEU A 207 12.10 -3.35 -17.37
C LEU A 207 12.41 -4.11 -16.10
N THR A 208 11.37 -4.52 -15.37
CA THR A 208 11.50 -5.32 -14.14
C THR A 208 12.21 -6.65 -14.44
N ALA A 209 11.80 -7.36 -15.49
CA ALA A 209 12.43 -8.61 -15.86
C ALA A 209 13.88 -8.43 -16.37
N ALA A 210 14.19 -7.31 -17.02
CA ALA A 210 15.54 -6.98 -17.44
C ALA A 210 16.47 -6.72 -16.24
N PHE A 211 15.98 -6.01 -15.23
CA PHE A 211 16.68 -5.80 -13.97
C PHE A 211 17.08 -7.13 -13.33
N TYR A 212 16.11 -8.02 -13.07
CA TYR A 212 16.37 -9.31 -12.41
C TYR A 212 17.25 -10.26 -13.25
N ARG A 213 17.25 -10.13 -14.59
CA ARG A 213 18.20 -10.87 -15.46
C ARG A 213 19.64 -10.35 -15.36
N SER A 214 19.84 -9.15 -14.84
CA SER A 214 21.14 -8.48 -14.74
C SER A 214 21.79 -8.55 -13.37
N LEU A 215 21.11 -9.18 -12.39
CA LEU A 215 21.67 -9.55 -11.09
C LEU A 215 22.62 -10.76 -11.23
#